data_AF-A0A2A4UFH8-F1
#
_entry.id   AF-A0A2A4UFH8-F1
#
_cell.length_a   1.000
_cell.length_b   1.000
_cell.length_c   1.000
_cell.angle_alpha   90.00
_cell.angle_beta   90.00
_cell.angle_gamma   90.00
#
_symmetry.space_group_name_H-M   'P 1'
#
loop_
_entity.id
_entity.type
_entity.pdbx_description
1 polymer ?
#
loop_
_entity_poly.entity_id
_entity_poly.type
_entity_poly.pdbx_seq_one_letter_code
_entity_poly.pdbx_strand_id
1 'polypeptide(L)'
;QDSELPHGRPDANVTSINLGASTTGLPFLNSNPSLLSEMGESMAQTRSRINGTPTLNVNLKFNDLWNNADLSTPADSFDLTYTDLTTPVPVATSCVNTWTSLCRIVIHYPTHIHPLWETDRETSNQGVLETTSCQACHSPANADGETQVPAGQLDLAAGQSLDNDEQIISFRELFFDDNEQIVVDGVLTDRLEQDTDANGNLLFQTNGEGELILDENNDPIPVLVPINVDSIMSGSGATNNADFFALFTNGASHENYLSDTELKLLIEWLDIGGQYYNDPFAVPQD
;
A
#
# COMPACT_ATOMS: atom_id res chain seq x y z
N GLN A 1 -15.39 -37.23 -7.85
CA GLN A 1 -15.53 -37.17 -6.38
C GLN A 1 -14.59 -38.19 -5.72
N ASP A 2 -13.43 -38.48 -6.33
CA ASP A 2 -12.49 -39.49 -5.85
C ASP A 2 -11.13 -38.84 -5.56
N SER A 3 -11.12 -37.87 -4.64
CA SER A 3 -9.86 -37.30 -4.16
C SER A 3 -9.27 -38.24 -3.12
N GLU A 4 -8.17 -38.92 -3.46
CA GLU A 4 -7.37 -39.74 -2.54
C GLU A 4 -6.46 -38.90 -1.63
N LEU A 5 -6.59 -37.58 -1.68
CA LEU A 5 -5.73 -36.64 -0.96
C LEU A 5 -6.13 -36.51 0.53
N PRO A 6 -5.17 -36.18 1.43
CA PRO A 6 -5.27 -36.25 2.89
C PRO A 6 -6.19 -35.21 3.56
N HIS A 7 -7.38 -34.93 3.02
CA HIS A 7 -8.38 -34.00 3.57
C HIS A 7 -8.94 -34.49 4.92
N GLY A 8 -8.11 -34.53 5.96
CA GLY A 8 -8.47 -35.01 7.31
C GLY A 8 -8.61 -36.52 7.44
N ARG A 9 -8.20 -37.31 6.43
CA ARG A 9 -8.19 -38.78 6.46
C ARG A 9 -6.88 -39.30 7.08
N PRO A 10 -6.89 -39.83 8.32
CA PRO A 10 -5.65 -40.27 8.97
C PRO A 10 -4.94 -41.41 8.22
N ASP A 11 -5.71 -42.22 7.47
CA ASP A 11 -5.24 -43.35 6.66
C ASP A 11 -4.69 -42.94 5.28
N ALA A 12 -4.95 -41.71 4.85
CA ALA A 12 -4.40 -41.12 3.62
C ALA A 12 -3.27 -40.12 3.89
N ASN A 13 -2.86 -39.94 5.15
CA ASN A 13 -1.76 -39.06 5.51
C ASN A 13 -0.46 -39.54 4.85
N VAL A 14 0.18 -38.64 4.12
CA VAL A 14 1.54 -38.84 3.62
C VAL A 14 2.50 -38.98 4.80
N THR A 15 3.52 -39.84 4.65
CA THR A 15 4.58 -39.94 5.65
C THR A 15 5.21 -38.56 5.85
N SER A 16 5.33 -38.14 7.12
CA SER A 16 5.94 -36.86 7.45
C SER A 16 7.37 -36.80 6.90
N ILE A 17 7.68 -35.75 6.16
CA ILE A 17 9.07 -35.41 5.79
C ILE A 17 9.84 -34.80 6.97
N ASN A 18 9.13 -34.37 8.01
CA ASN A 18 9.72 -33.87 9.25
C ASN A 18 9.95 -35.07 10.18
N LEU A 19 11.16 -35.63 10.15
CA LEU A 19 11.56 -36.77 10.99
C LEU A 19 11.81 -36.37 12.45
N GLY A 20 11.81 -35.08 12.76
CA GLY A 20 12.12 -34.53 14.08
C GLY A 20 13.59 -34.65 14.44
N ALA A 21 13.92 -34.29 15.67
CA ALA A 21 15.26 -34.34 16.21
C ALA A 21 15.73 -35.80 16.39
N SER A 22 16.95 -36.09 15.93
CA SER A 22 17.51 -37.45 16.00
C SER A 22 17.97 -37.85 17.41
N THR A 23 18.13 -36.89 18.32
CA THR A 23 18.55 -37.10 19.71
C THR A 23 18.01 -36.01 20.62
N THR A 24 17.96 -36.30 21.91
CA THR A 24 17.65 -35.31 22.95
C THR A 24 18.89 -34.50 23.32
N GLY A 25 18.69 -33.24 23.68
CA GLY A 25 19.69 -32.38 24.33
C GLY A 25 20.62 -31.64 23.37
N LEU A 26 20.36 -31.70 22.06
CA LEU A 26 21.08 -30.91 21.06
C LEU A 26 20.12 -29.94 20.35
N PRO A 27 20.61 -28.76 19.92
CA PRO A 27 19.84 -27.90 19.03
C PRO A 27 19.76 -28.52 17.63
N PHE A 28 18.87 -27.98 16.80
CA PHE A 28 18.90 -28.29 15.37
C PHE A 28 20.18 -27.72 14.74
N LEU A 29 20.62 -28.31 13.63
CA LEU A 29 21.87 -27.90 12.98
C LEU A 29 21.81 -26.42 12.60
N ASN A 30 22.84 -25.67 12.99
CA ASN A 30 23.00 -24.23 12.75
C ASN A 30 21.90 -23.34 13.36
N SER A 31 21.07 -23.85 14.27
CA SER A 31 20.06 -23.04 14.96
C SER A 31 20.55 -22.52 16.32
N ASN A 32 19.77 -21.64 16.93
CA ASN A 32 19.97 -21.11 18.27
C ASN A 32 20.35 -22.22 19.28
N PRO A 33 21.53 -22.15 19.91
CA PRO A 33 22.02 -23.21 20.80
C PRO A 33 21.20 -23.36 22.09
N SER A 34 20.35 -22.39 22.41
CA SER A 34 19.45 -22.46 23.57
C SER A 34 18.18 -23.29 23.30
N LEU A 35 17.87 -23.58 22.03
CA LEU A 35 16.69 -24.36 21.62
C LEU A 35 17.01 -25.85 21.55
N LEU A 36 17.29 -26.45 22.70
CA LEU A 36 17.62 -27.87 22.81
C LEU A 36 16.38 -28.74 22.59
N SER A 37 16.43 -29.57 21.56
CA SER A 37 15.34 -30.48 21.18
C SER A 37 15.30 -31.75 22.05
N GLU A 38 14.12 -32.34 22.17
CA GLU A 38 13.94 -33.74 22.61
C GLU A 38 13.82 -34.66 21.39
N MET A 39 14.31 -35.91 21.51
CA MET A 39 14.26 -36.88 20.41
C MET A 39 12.82 -37.00 19.85
N GLY A 40 12.70 -36.84 18.53
CA GLY A 40 11.42 -36.87 17.82
C GLY A 40 10.71 -35.51 17.71
N GLU A 41 11.14 -34.46 18.42
CA GLU A 41 10.53 -33.13 18.27
C GLU A 41 10.84 -32.50 16.91
N SER A 42 9.85 -31.88 16.30
CA SER A 42 10.04 -30.89 15.25
C SER A 42 10.54 -29.56 15.82
N MET A 43 11.10 -28.69 14.95
CA MET A 43 11.48 -27.33 15.33
C MET A 43 10.31 -26.57 15.98
N ALA A 44 9.09 -26.70 15.42
CA ALA A 44 7.91 -26.07 15.99
C ALA A 44 7.60 -26.58 17.42
N GLN A 45 7.68 -27.89 17.66
CA GLN A 45 7.45 -28.48 18.99
C GLN A 45 8.50 -28.03 20.00
N THR A 46 9.79 -28.06 19.63
CA THR A 46 10.88 -27.57 20.48
C THR A 46 10.67 -26.10 20.85
N ARG A 47 10.35 -25.24 19.87
CA ARG A 47 10.01 -23.83 20.14
C ARG A 47 8.81 -23.72 21.07
N SER A 48 7.72 -24.44 20.80
CA SER A 48 6.51 -24.36 21.63
C SER A 48 6.73 -24.81 23.07
N ARG A 49 7.58 -25.82 23.30
CA ARG A 49 7.94 -26.27 24.65
C ARG A 49 8.81 -25.25 25.39
N ILE A 50 9.76 -24.62 24.71
CA ILE A 50 10.74 -23.72 25.33
C ILE A 50 10.20 -22.28 25.47
N ASN A 51 9.54 -21.77 24.44
CA ASN A 51 9.09 -20.37 24.34
C ASN A 51 7.57 -20.21 24.42
N GLY A 52 6.82 -21.30 24.50
CA GLY A 52 5.35 -21.28 24.44
C GLY A 52 4.80 -21.35 23.02
N THR A 53 3.52 -21.71 22.92
CA THR A 53 2.82 -21.77 21.63
C THR A 53 2.49 -20.35 21.16
N PRO A 54 2.89 -19.96 19.93
CA PRO A 54 2.54 -18.65 19.40
C PRO A 54 1.03 -18.48 19.29
N THR A 55 0.53 -17.32 19.70
CA THR A 55 -0.87 -16.93 19.51
C THR A 55 -0.97 -15.95 18.34
N LEU A 56 -2.11 -15.97 17.64
CA LEU A 56 -2.40 -14.95 16.65
C LEU A 56 -2.55 -13.58 17.31
N ASN A 57 -2.18 -12.54 16.56
CA ASN A 57 -2.26 -11.14 16.97
C ASN A 57 -2.58 -10.30 15.73
N VAL A 58 -3.20 -9.13 15.92
CA VAL A 58 -3.40 -8.12 14.86
C VAL A 58 -2.14 -7.29 14.58
N ASN A 59 -1.20 -7.28 15.53
CA ASN A 59 0.10 -6.63 15.42
C ASN A 59 1.11 -7.57 14.77
N LEU A 60 2.06 -7.00 14.02
CA LEU A 60 3.13 -7.75 13.37
C LEU A 60 4.37 -7.74 14.26
N LYS A 61 4.70 -8.90 14.82
CA LYS A 61 5.84 -9.08 15.74
C LYS A 61 6.84 -10.06 15.15
N PHE A 62 8.09 -9.65 15.11
CA PHE A 62 9.18 -10.50 14.67
C PHE A 62 10.28 -10.53 15.73
N ASN A 63 10.77 -11.73 16.00
CA ASN A 63 11.98 -11.99 16.78
C ASN A 63 12.73 -13.13 16.10
N ASP A 64 14.02 -12.98 15.86
CA ASP A 64 14.85 -14.01 15.21
C ASP A 64 15.28 -15.10 16.20
N LEU A 65 14.30 -15.90 16.64
CA LEU A 65 14.49 -16.90 17.69
C LEU A 65 15.39 -18.07 17.26
N TRP A 66 15.48 -18.35 15.97
CA TRP A 66 16.18 -19.52 15.43
C TRP A 66 17.63 -19.27 15.07
N ASN A 67 18.04 -18.02 14.94
CA ASN A 67 19.40 -17.66 14.58
C ASN A 67 20.43 -18.17 15.61
N ASN A 68 21.55 -18.66 15.10
CA ASN A 68 22.73 -18.89 15.93
C ASN A 68 23.67 -17.68 15.83
N ALA A 69 23.73 -16.90 16.92
CA ALA A 69 24.55 -15.70 17.02
C ALA A 69 26.06 -15.96 16.83
N ASP A 70 26.53 -17.19 17.03
CA ASP A 70 27.93 -17.58 16.77
C ASP A 70 28.22 -17.76 15.27
N LEU A 71 27.19 -17.96 14.44
CA LEU A 71 27.31 -18.19 12.99
C LEU A 71 26.93 -16.96 12.16
N SER A 72 26.02 -16.13 12.67
CA SER A 72 25.52 -14.94 11.98
C SER A 72 24.93 -13.96 12.98
N THR A 73 24.89 -12.67 12.64
CA THR A 73 24.13 -11.69 13.42
C THR A 73 22.62 -11.99 13.30
N PRO A 74 21.87 -12.06 14.43
CA PRO A 74 20.42 -12.16 14.39
C PRO A 74 19.79 -10.96 13.68
N ALA A 75 18.69 -11.19 12.96
CA ALA A 75 17.91 -10.10 12.40
C ALA A 75 17.28 -9.25 13.51
N ASP A 76 17.18 -7.94 13.27
CA ASP A 76 16.58 -7.00 14.20
C ASP A 76 15.12 -7.39 14.46
N SER A 77 14.75 -7.36 15.74
CA SER A 77 13.38 -7.63 16.17
C SER A 77 12.55 -6.36 16.02
N PHE A 78 11.27 -6.53 15.68
CA PHE A 78 10.34 -5.41 15.53
C PHE A 78 8.94 -5.77 16.04
N ASP A 79 8.18 -4.75 16.40
CA ASP A 79 6.80 -4.85 16.88
C ASP A 79 6.01 -3.69 16.27
N LEU A 80 5.30 -3.96 15.18
CA LEU A 80 4.44 -3.00 14.51
C LEU A 80 3.01 -3.18 15.04
N THR A 81 2.60 -2.27 15.91
CA THR A 81 1.32 -2.35 16.61
C THR A 81 0.39 -1.22 16.20
N TYR A 82 -0.90 -1.52 16.02
CA TYR A 82 -1.88 -0.49 15.71
C TYR A 82 -2.07 0.54 16.82
N THR A 83 -1.57 0.29 18.03
CA THR A 83 -1.52 1.31 19.09
C THR A 83 -0.62 2.49 18.74
N ASP A 84 0.30 2.33 17.78
CA ASP A 84 1.23 3.38 17.37
C ASP A 84 0.64 4.25 16.25
N LEU A 85 -0.54 3.90 15.71
CA LEU A 85 -1.26 4.76 14.78
C LEU A 85 -1.84 5.97 15.54
N THR A 86 -1.66 7.14 14.95
CA THR A 86 -2.36 8.38 15.36
C THR A 86 -3.69 8.56 14.63
N THR A 87 -3.88 7.82 13.54
CA THR A 87 -5.11 7.75 12.74
C THR A 87 -6.02 6.59 13.22
N PRO A 88 -7.27 6.50 12.75
CA PRO A 88 -8.19 5.44 13.18
C PRO A 88 -7.63 4.03 12.95
N VAL A 89 -7.70 3.20 13.99
CA VAL A 89 -7.24 1.80 13.96
C VAL A 89 -8.26 0.90 13.24
N PRO A 90 -7.84 -0.04 12.37
CA PRO A 90 -8.75 -0.84 11.54
C PRO A 90 -9.31 -2.07 12.25
N VAL A 91 -9.41 -2.01 13.58
CA VAL A 91 -9.85 -3.12 14.42
C VAL A 91 -10.40 -2.60 15.74
N ALA A 92 -11.34 -3.33 16.34
CA ALA A 92 -11.81 -3.03 17.69
C ALA A 92 -10.64 -3.01 18.70
N THR A 93 -10.61 -2.02 19.59
CA THR A 93 -9.55 -1.86 20.61
C THR A 93 -9.37 -3.09 21.50
N SER A 94 -10.45 -3.86 21.76
CA SER A 94 -10.37 -5.13 22.49
C SER A 94 -9.47 -6.15 21.80
N CYS A 95 -9.45 -6.18 20.46
CA CYS A 95 -8.64 -7.08 19.66
C CYS A 95 -7.16 -6.69 19.59
N VAL A 96 -6.85 -5.41 19.79
CA VAL A 96 -5.47 -4.93 19.94
C VAL A 96 -4.87 -5.44 21.25
N ASN A 97 -5.66 -5.42 22.34
CA ASN A 97 -5.22 -5.84 23.67
C ASN A 97 -5.30 -7.35 23.90
N THR A 98 -6.33 -8.01 23.36
CA THR A 98 -6.57 -9.44 23.53
C THR A 98 -7.20 -10.00 22.28
N TRP A 99 -6.38 -10.65 21.46
CA TRP A 99 -6.84 -11.32 20.26
C TRP A 99 -7.75 -12.51 20.60
N THR A 100 -8.84 -12.66 19.84
CA THR A 100 -9.71 -13.83 19.85
C THR A 100 -10.01 -14.23 18.41
N SER A 101 -10.55 -15.43 18.18
CA SER A 101 -10.95 -15.87 16.84
C SER A 101 -12.07 -15.03 16.21
N LEU A 102 -12.68 -14.10 16.96
CA LEU A 102 -13.68 -13.15 16.46
C LEU A 102 -13.05 -11.82 16.00
N CYS A 103 -11.76 -11.61 16.25
CA CYS A 103 -11.07 -10.40 15.85
C CYS A 103 -10.84 -10.37 14.35
N ARG A 104 -11.25 -9.27 13.71
CA ARG A 104 -11.13 -9.05 12.27
C ARG A 104 -10.63 -7.64 12.01
N ILE A 105 -9.61 -7.55 11.17
CA ILE A 105 -9.14 -6.29 10.60
C ILE A 105 -10.09 -5.92 9.46
N VAL A 106 -10.60 -4.70 9.47
CA VAL A 106 -11.48 -4.13 8.44
C VAL A 106 -10.92 -2.77 8.07
N ILE A 107 -10.46 -2.64 6.82
CA ILE A 107 -9.83 -1.41 6.33
C ILE A 107 -10.73 -0.80 5.26
N HIS A 108 -11.22 0.39 5.56
CA HIS A 108 -11.92 1.29 4.62
C HIS A 108 -10.99 2.42 4.23
N TYR A 109 -10.90 2.73 2.93
CA TYR A 109 -10.11 3.84 2.44
C TYR A 109 -10.46 5.16 3.14
N PRO A 110 -11.72 5.65 3.15
CA PRO A 110 -12.04 6.96 3.71
C PRO A 110 -11.80 7.04 5.23
N THR A 111 -11.90 5.92 5.96
CA THR A 111 -11.79 5.91 7.43
C THR A 111 -10.36 5.67 7.92
N HIS A 112 -9.57 4.87 7.21
CA HIS A 112 -8.28 4.38 7.73
C HIS A 112 -7.09 4.78 6.86
N ILE A 113 -7.28 4.95 5.55
CA ILE A 113 -6.18 5.26 4.62
C ILE A 113 -6.12 6.76 4.35
N HIS A 114 -7.23 7.38 3.98
CA HIS A 114 -7.28 8.81 3.68
C HIS A 114 -6.72 9.70 4.82
N PRO A 115 -7.01 9.44 6.11
CA PRO A 115 -6.44 10.25 7.20
C PRO A 115 -4.91 10.23 7.27
N LEU A 116 -4.24 9.23 6.66
CA LEU A 116 -2.78 9.21 6.55
C LEU A 116 -2.26 10.37 5.70
N TRP A 117 -3.05 10.88 4.75
CA TRP A 117 -2.64 11.97 3.86
C TRP A 117 -2.78 13.35 4.52
N GLU A 118 -3.75 13.47 5.42
CA GLU A 118 -4.07 14.70 6.17
C GLU A 118 -3.25 14.87 7.45
N THR A 119 -2.67 13.79 7.97
CA THR A 119 -1.95 13.82 9.24
C THR A 119 -0.72 14.72 9.14
N ASP A 120 -0.66 15.70 10.04
CA ASP A 120 0.51 16.55 10.27
C ASP A 120 1.66 15.72 10.86
N ARG A 121 2.86 15.90 10.31
CA ARG A 121 4.06 15.15 10.66
C ARG A 121 5.25 16.06 10.80
N GLU A 122 6.08 15.82 11.80
CA GLU A 122 7.37 16.48 11.93
C GLU A 122 8.38 15.77 11.02
N THR A 123 8.75 16.42 9.92
CA THR A 123 9.78 15.94 9.00
C THR A 123 11.03 16.80 9.15
N SER A 124 12.19 16.26 8.77
CA SER A 124 13.43 17.05 8.74
C SER A 124 13.78 17.41 7.30
N ASN A 125 13.79 18.71 7.02
CA ASN A 125 14.23 19.25 5.74
C ASN A 125 15.54 20.02 5.95
N GLN A 126 16.64 19.48 5.41
CA GLN A 126 17.99 20.04 5.58
C GLN A 126 18.38 20.32 7.05
N GLY A 127 17.88 19.50 7.99
CA GLY A 127 18.17 19.65 9.42
C GLY A 127 17.26 20.62 10.16
N VAL A 128 16.24 21.19 9.50
CA VAL A 128 15.16 21.96 10.13
C VAL A 128 13.95 21.04 10.31
N LEU A 129 13.37 21.00 11.50
CA LEU A 129 12.10 20.31 11.72
C LEU A 129 10.96 21.18 11.20
N GLU A 130 10.14 20.62 10.32
CA GLU A 130 8.94 21.25 9.79
C GLU A 130 7.74 20.33 9.99
N THR A 131 6.61 20.94 10.36
CA THR A 131 5.33 20.24 10.38
C THR A 131 4.73 20.30 8.98
N THR A 132 4.52 19.16 8.35
CA THR A 132 3.95 19.04 7.01
C THR A 132 2.98 17.86 6.93
N SER A 133 2.09 17.86 5.95
CA SER A 133 1.21 16.74 5.61
C SER A 133 1.40 16.37 4.14
N CYS A 134 0.87 15.24 3.71
CA CYS A 134 0.98 14.85 2.30
C CYS A 134 0.24 15.84 1.40
N GLN A 135 -0.92 16.33 1.86
CA GLN A 135 -1.72 17.34 1.16
C GLN A 135 -1.03 18.71 1.04
N ALA A 136 0.01 18.99 1.83
CA ALA A 136 0.76 20.24 1.66
C ALA A 136 1.41 20.36 0.26
N CYS A 137 1.77 19.22 -0.35
CA CYS A 137 2.29 19.16 -1.73
C CYS A 137 1.28 18.57 -2.72
N HIS A 138 0.44 17.65 -2.26
CA HIS A 138 -0.53 16.92 -3.08
C HIS A 138 -1.94 17.49 -2.93
N SER A 139 -2.12 18.76 -3.31
CA SER A 139 -3.39 19.49 -3.25
C SER A 139 -3.43 20.56 -4.33
N PRO A 140 -4.62 20.89 -4.89
CA PRO A 140 -4.78 21.91 -5.93
C PRO A 140 -4.60 23.34 -5.41
N ALA A 141 -4.43 23.51 -4.10
CA ALA A 141 -4.14 24.78 -3.47
C ALA A 141 -2.94 24.66 -2.54
N ASN A 142 -2.05 25.67 -2.59
CA ASN A 142 -0.92 25.78 -1.68
C ASN A 142 -1.35 26.31 -0.30
N ALA A 143 -0.37 26.45 0.62
CA ALA A 143 -0.62 26.94 1.98
C ALA A 143 -1.24 28.35 2.06
N ASP A 144 -1.03 29.19 1.04
CA ASP A 144 -1.59 30.53 0.93
C ASP A 144 -2.98 30.54 0.25
N GLY A 145 -3.48 29.37 -0.15
CA GLY A 145 -4.76 29.20 -0.84
C GLY A 145 -4.71 29.56 -2.32
N GLU A 146 -3.53 29.70 -2.91
CA GLU A 146 -3.35 29.94 -4.34
C GLU A 146 -3.39 28.61 -5.10
N THR A 147 -4.02 28.62 -6.28
CA THR A 147 -4.07 27.46 -7.17
C THR A 147 -2.67 26.99 -7.54
N GLN A 148 -2.40 25.70 -7.38
CA GLN A 148 -1.17 25.04 -7.82
C GLN A 148 -1.49 23.72 -8.51
N VAL A 149 -0.58 23.25 -9.35
CA VAL A 149 -0.61 21.87 -9.82
C VAL A 149 -0.17 20.97 -8.65
N PRO A 150 -0.98 19.99 -8.21
CA PRO A 150 -0.55 19.04 -7.20
C PRO A 150 0.76 18.35 -7.61
N ALA A 151 1.70 18.22 -6.68
CA ALA A 151 3.00 17.63 -6.98
C ALA A 151 2.85 16.22 -7.56
N GLY A 152 3.52 15.95 -8.68
CA GLY A 152 3.41 14.66 -9.37
C GLY A 152 2.05 14.40 -10.02
N GLN A 153 1.22 15.44 -10.25
CA GLN A 153 -0.14 15.30 -10.79
C GLN A 153 -1.03 14.40 -9.92
N LEU A 154 -0.84 14.47 -8.59
CA LEU A 154 -1.57 13.66 -7.63
C LEU A 154 -2.30 14.55 -6.63
N ASP A 155 -3.63 14.58 -6.67
CA ASP A 155 -4.47 15.26 -5.69
C ASP A 155 -4.87 14.32 -4.53
N LEU A 156 -4.37 14.56 -3.33
CA LEU A 156 -4.72 13.79 -2.13
C LEU A 156 -5.87 14.41 -1.32
N ALA A 157 -6.65 15.32 -1.88
CA ALA A 157 -7.77 15.95 -1.21
C ALA A 157 -8.89 14.97 -0.80
N ALA A 158 -9.60 15.36 0.26
CA ALA A 158 -10.76 14.64 0.83
C ALA A 158 -12.07 14.89 0.06
N GLY A 159 -12.06 15.78 -0.93
CA GLY A 159 -13.24 16.20 -1.67
C GLY A 159 -13.91 15.03 -2.40
N GLN A 160 -15.19 15.18 -2.71
CA GLN A 160 -15.91 14.23 -3.57
C GLN A 160 -15.34 14.29 -4.99
N SER A 161 -15.05 13.13 -5.59
CA SER A 161 -14.56 13.09 -6.97
C SER A 161 -15.68 13.41 -7.96
N LEU A 162 -15.32 14.12 -9.04
CA LEU A 162 -16.24 14.42 -10.13
C LEU A 162 -16.49 13.21 -11.05
N ASP A 163 -15.56 12.24 -11.09
CA ASP A 163 -15.71 11.02 -11.87
C ASP A 163 -16.64 10.01 -11.22
N ASN A 164 -16.61 9.97 -9.88
CA ASN A 164 -17.42 9.09 -9.07
C ASN A 164 -17.72 9.78 -7.74
N ASP A 165 -18.97 10.20 -7.58
CA ASP A 165 -19.43 10.95 -6.42
C ASP A 165 -19.55 10.07 -5.15
N GLU A 166 -19.47 8.75 -5.25
CA GLU A 166 -19.39 7.85 -4.10
C GLU A 166 -17.96 7.74 -3.53
N GLN A 167 -16.97 8.28 -4.23
CA GLN A 167 -15.55 8.19 -3.89
C GLN A 167 -14.92 9.57 -3.68
N ILE A 168 -13.95 9.64 -2.78
CA ILE A 168 -13.16 10.86 -2.60
C ILE A 168 -12.02 10.94 -3.62
N ILE A 169 -11.60 12.17 -3.95
CA ILE A 169 -10.59 12.50 -4.95
C ILE A 169 -9.32 11.65 -4.76
N SER A 170 -8.72 11.69 -3.57
CA SER A 170 -7.51 10.92 -3.29
C SER A 170 -7.59 9.41 -3.60
N PHE A 171 -8.77 8.77 -3.51
CA PHE A 171 -8.90 7.36 -3.89
C PHE A 171 -8.80 7.18 -5.41
N ARG A 172 -9.45 8.07 -6.15
CA ARG A 172 -9.51 8.05 -7.60
C ARG A 172 -8.12 8.31 -8.19
N GLU A 173 -7.47 9.33 -7.68
CA GLU A 173 -6.12 9.77 -8.06
C GLU A 173 -5.05 8.68 -7.84
N LEU A 174 -5.21 7.86 -6.80
CA LEU A 174 -4.29 6.76 -6.53
C LEU A 174 -4.48 5.56 -7.49
N PHE A 175 -5.69 5.26 -7.94
CA PHE A 175 -6.04 3.96 -8.57
C PHE A 175 -6.48 4.05 -10.02
N PHE A 176 -6.65 5.25 -10.56
CA PHE A 176 -7.16 5.47 -11.90
C PHE A 176 -6.27 6.47 -12.61
N ASP A 177 -6.11 6.26 -13.91
CA ASP A 177 -5.36 7.19 -14.76
C ASP A 177 -6.12 8.53 -14.82
N ASP A 178 -5.37 9.62 -14.89
CA ASP A 178 -5.89 10.98 -14.98
C ASP A 178 -5.16 11.76 -16.11
N ASN A 179 -5.44 13.05 -16.25
CA ASN A 179 -4.80 13.92 -17.20
C ASN A 179 -3.80 14.87 -16.52
N GLU A 180 -2.68 15.15 -17.18
CA GLU A 180 -1.71 16.13 -16.71
C GLU A 180 -2.36 17.51 -16.63
N GLN A 181 -2.27 18.19 -15.49
CA GLN A 181 -2.84 19.52 -15.27
C GLN A 181 -1.79 20.63 -15.32
N ILE A 182 -2.24 21.82 -15.76
CA ILE A 182 -1.50 23.08 -15.72
C ILE A 182 -2.37 24.21 -15.18
N VAL A 183 -1.74 25.25 -14.64
CA VAL A 183 -2.46 26.46 -14.22
C VAL A 183 -2.51 27.46 -15.37
N VAL A 184 -3.72 27.79 -15.82
CA VAL A 184 -3.98 28.84 -16.81
C VAL A 184 -4.93 29.86 -16.20
N ASP A 185 -4.50 31.12 -16.14
CA ASP A 185 -5.26 32.23 -15.53
C ASP A 185 -5.76 31.95 -14.10
N GLY A 186 -4.98 31.19 -13.32
CA GLY A 186 -5.29 30.84 -11.93
C GLY A 186 -6.25 29.65 -11.76
N VAL A 187 -6.56 28.92 -12.84
CA VAL A 187 -7.44 27.75 -12.82
C VAL A 187 -6.66 26.52 -13.29
N LEU A 188 -6.89 25.37 -12.66
CA LEU A 188 -6.38 24.08 -13.15
C LEU A 188 -7.14 23.66 -14.40
N THR A 189 -6.40 23.34 -15.44
CA THR A 189 -6.92 22.80 -16.69
C THR A 189 -6.01 21.69 -17.19
N ASP A 190 -6.60 20.72 -17.87
CA ASP A 190 -5.85 19.65 -18.52
C ASP A 190 -4.91 20.26 -19.57
N ARG A 191 -3.66 19.81 -19.51
CA ARG A 191 -2.66 20.07 -20.52
C ARG A 191 -2.98 19.22 -21.74
N LEU A 192 -3.11 19.90 -22.86
CA LEU A 192 -3.37 19.27 -24.14
C LEU A 192 -2.09 19.22 -24.98
N GLU A 193 -1.91 18.11 -25.71
CA GLU A 193 -0.90 17.99 -26.75
C GLU A 193 -1.53 17.64 -28.09
N GLN A 194 -0.77 17.82 -29.17
CA GLN A 194 -1.25 17.47 -30.50
C GLN A 194 -1.24 15.96 -30.68
N ASP A 195 -2.39 15.42 -31.08
CA ASP A 195 -2.58 13.99 -31.29
C ASP A 195 -1.75 13.47 -32.47
N THR A 196 -1.43 12.18 -32.45
CA THR A 196 -0.66 11.50 -33.50
C THR A 196 -1.33 10.21 -33.98
N ASP A 197 -1.16 9.90 -35.26
CA ASP A 197 -1.57 8.61 -35.80
C ASP A 197 -0.63 7.47 -35.34
N ALA A 198 -0.97 6.22 -35.70
CA ALA A 198 -0.16 5.04 -35.36
C ALA A 198 1.28 5.07 -35.92
N ASN A 199 1.61 5.98 -36.84
CA ASN A 199 2.94 6.17 -37.39
C ASN A 199 3.67 7.38 -36.79
N GLY A 200 3.05 8.08 -35.82
CA GLY A 200 3.58 9.29 -35.20
C GLY A 200 3.38 10.56 -36.03
N ASN A 201 2.51 10.56 -37.04
CA ASN A 201 2.20 11.77 -37.79
C ASN A 201 1.19 12.61 -37.02
N LEU A 202 1.44 13.93 -36.96
CA LEU A 202 0.55 14.89 -36.32
C LEU A 202 -0.83 14.92 -36.99
N LEU A 203 -1.87 14.88 -36.16
CA LEU A 203 -3.26 14.94 -36.59
C LEU A 203 -3.79 16.37 -36.61
N PHE A 204 -4.59 16.65 -37.62
CA PHE A 204 -5.23 17.95 -37.87
C PHE A 204 -6.72 17.75 -38.16
N GLN A 205 -7.53 18.74 -37.80
CA GLN A 205 -8.97 18.68 -38.01
C GLN A 205 -9.30 18.67 -39.51
N THR A 206 -10.25 17.81 -39.89
CA THR A 206 -10.73 17.71 -41.27
C THR A 206 -12.24 17.97 -41.35
N ASN A 207 -12.70 18.51 -42.48
CA ASN A 207 -14.12 18.63 -42.78
C ASN A 207 -14.74 17.27 -43.16
N GLY A 208 -16.04 17.27 -43.50
CA GLY A 208 -16.78 16.07 -43.90
C GLY A 208 -16.31 15.42 -45.21
N GLU A 209 -15.53 16.14 -46.04
CA GLU A 209 -14.91 15.63 -47.25
C GLU A 209 -13.45 15.16 -47.04
N GLY A 210 -12.89 15.31 -45.83
CA GLY A 210 -11.51 14.92 -45.50
C GLY A 210 -10.45 15.97 -45.81
N GLU A 211 -10.84 17.21 -46.14
CA GLU A 211 -9.91 18.33 -46.34
C GLU A 211 -9.58 19.00 -45.00
N LEU A 212 -8.36 19.53 -44.86
CA LEU A 212 -7.90 20.21 -43.65
C LEU A 212 -8.71 21.47 -43.37
N ILE A 213 -9.12 21.64 -42.12
CA ILE A 213 -9.66 22.90 -41.61
C ILE A 213 -8.49 23.81 -41.26
N LEU A 214 -8.49 25.03 -41.80
CA LEU A 214 -7.44 26.01 -41.62
C LEU A 214 -7.90 27.15 -40.70
N ASP A 215 -6.97 27.72 -39.94
CA ASP A 215 -7.20 28.89 -39.09
C ASP A 215 -7.16 30.22 -39.88
N GLU A 216 -7.21 31.36 -39.17
CA GLU A 216 -7.18 32.70 -39.76
C GLU A 216 -5.87 33.03 -40.50
N ASN A 217 -4.78 32.32 -40.20
CA ASN A 217 -3.48 32.45 -40.85
C ASN A 217 -3.28 31.44 -42.00
N ASN A 218 -4.30 30.64 -42.30
CA ASN A 218 -4.28 29.58 -43.31
C ASN A 218 -3.39 28.38 -42.91
N ASP A 219 -3.18 28.18 -41.61
CA ASP A 219 -2.47 27.03 -41.04
C ASP A 219 -3.47 25.93 -40.59
N PRO A 220 -3.17 24.63 -40.76
CA PRO A 220 -4.05 23.55 -40.31
C PRO A 220 -4.28 23.54 -38.80
N ILE A 221 -5.53 23.36 -38.38
CA ILE A 221 -5.88 23.33 -36.95
C ILE A 221 -5.52 21.95 -36.35
N PRO A 222 -4.71 21.88 -35.28
CA PRO A 222 -4.35 20.61 -34.66
C PRO A 222 -5.54 19.92 -33.98
N VAL A 223 -5.53 18.59 -33.97
CA VAL A 223 -6.35 17.80 -33.02
C VAL A 223 -5.61 17.77 -31.71
N LEU A 224 -6.26 18.18 -30.63
CA LEU A 224 -5.68 18.23 -29.29
C LEU A 224 -6.32 17.16 -28.40
N VAL A 225 -5.48 16.46 -27.65
CA VAL A 225 -5.87 15.42 -26.69
C VAL A 225 -5.17 15.68 -25.34
N PRO A 226 -5.78 15.28 -24.21
CA PRO A 226 -5.13 15.38 -22.91
C PRO A 226 -3.93 14.44 -22.82
N ILE A 227 -2.93 14.84 -22.04
CA ILE A 227 -1.76 14.01 -21.75
C ILE A 227 -2.10 13.08 -20.57
N ASN A 228 -1.99 11.78 -20.78
CA ASN A 228 -2.30 10.77 -19.75
C ASN A 228 -1.25 10.77 -18.62
N VAL A 229 -1.74 10.65 -17.38
CA VAL A 229 -0.98 10.38 -16.16
C VAL A 229 -1.43 9.03 -15.64
N ASP A 230 -0.50 8.07 -15.58
CA ASP A 230 -0.80 6.72 -15.10
C ASP A 230 -1.09 6.73 -13.58
N SER A 231 -2.03 5.89 -13.16
CA SER A 231 -2.29 5.60 -11.75
C SER A 231 -1.03 5.14 -11.00
N ILE A 232 -0.87 5.61 -9.76
CA ILE A 232 0.33 5.32 -8.95
C ILE A 232 0.19 4.09 -8.05
N MET A 233 -1.03 3.55 -7.92
CA MET A 233 -1.33 2.32 -7.19
C MET A 233 -2.25 1.40 -7.97
N SER A 234 -2.20 0.11 -7.61
CA SER A 234 -3.16 -0.89 -8.06
C SER A 234 -3.63 -1.78 -6.91
N GLY A 235 -4.86 -2.31 -7.03
CA GLY A 235 -5.43 -3.27 -6.07
C GLY A 235 -4.84 -4.68 -6.15
N SER A 236 -3.69 -4.85 -6.81
CA SER A 236 -3.07 -6.16 -7.08
C SER A 236 -2.13 -6.64 -5.97
N GLY A 237 -2.22 -6.07 -4.76
CA GLY A 237 -1.32 -6.38 -3.64
C GLY A 237 -0.13 -5.45 -3.52
N ALA A 238 0.43 -5.32 -2.32
CA ALA A 238 1.50 -4.37 -2.00
C ALA A 238 2.79 -4.63 -2.80
N THR A 239 3.06 -5.89 -3.16
CA THR A 239 4.22 -6.26 -3.99
C THR A 239 4.15 -5.65 -5.40
N ASN A 240 2.95 -5.45 -5.95
CA ASN A 240 2.74 -4.80 -7.25
C ASN A 240 2.72 -3.27 -7.16
N ASN A 241 2.97 -2.70 -5.98
CA ASN A 241 3.04 -1.27 -5.70
C ASN A 241 4.44 -0.85 -5.23
N ALA A 242 5.47 -1.59 -5.64
CA ALA A 242 6.85 -1.41 -5.16
C ALA A 242 7.40 0.00 -5.42
N ASP A 243 7.04 0.63 -6.54
CA ASP A 243 7.48 1.97 -6.90
C ASP A 243 6.92 3.04 -5.94
N PHE A 244 5.66 2.90 -5.50
CA PHE A 244 5.08 3.74 -4.46
C PHE A 244 5.83 3.59 -3.14
N PHE A 245 6.06 2.36 -2.68
CA PHE A 245 6.75 2.11 -1.40
C PHE A 245 8.23 2.52 -1.43
N ALA A 246 8.87 2.50 -2.60
CA ALA A 246 10.25 2.96 -2.77
C ALA A 246 10.43 4.44 -2.39
N LEU A 247 9.39 5.26 -2.53
CA LEU A 247 9.41 6.68 -2.16
C LEU A 247 9.67 6.92 -0.68
N PHE A 248 9.32 5.97 0.20
CA PHE A 248 9.43 6.08 1.65
C PHE A 248 10.70 5.45 2.22
N THR A 249 11.56 4.90 1.35
CA THR A 249 12.82 4.28 1.77
C THR A 249 13.88 5.32 2.16
N ASN A 250 14.90 4.89 2.89
CA ASN A 250 16.02 5.76 3.30
C ASN A 250 16.69 6.43 2.07
N GLY A 251 16.79 7.76 2.11
CA GLY A 251 17.35 8.59 1.04
C GLY A 251 16.38 8.92 -0.09
N ALA A 252 15.14 8.45 -0.05
CA ALA A 252 14.12 8.77 -1.04
C ALA A 252 13.36 10.08 -0.69
N SER A 253 12.49 10.53 -1.59
CA SER A 253 11.81 11.83 -1.48
C SER A 253 10.84 11.93 -0.31
N HIS A 254 10.30 10.80 0.16
CA HIS A 254 9.35 10.72 1.27
C HIS A 254 9.92 9.93 2.45
N GLU A 255 11.25 9.87 2.60
CA GLU A 255 11.87 9.26 3.77
C GLU A 255 11.28 9.85 5.07
N ASN A 256 10.89 8.99 6.01
CA ASN A 256 10.29 9.35 7.29
C ASN A 256 8.93 10.08 7.20
N TYR A 257 8.29 10.15 6.02
CA TYR A 257 6.94 10.68 5.92
C TYR A 257 5.89 9.71 6.44
N LEU A 258 6.12 8.40 6.44
CA LEU A 258 5.21 7.42 7.04
C LEU A 258 6.00 6.59 8.05
N SER A 259 5.41 6.34 9.21
CA SER A 259 5.94 5.36 10.16
C SER A 259 5.80 3.94 9.61
N ASP A 260 6.62 3.02 10.13
CA ASP A 260 6.55 1.60 9.75
C ASP A 260 5.14 0.99 9.98
N THR A 261 4.42 1.46 11.01
CA THR A 261 3.05 1.01 11.31
C THR A 261 2.04 1.55 10.30
N GLU A 262 2.19 2.80 9.82
CA GLU A 262 1.35 3.35 8.75
C GLU A 262 1.65 2.66 7.40
N LEU A 263 2.93 2.38 7.11
CA LEU A 263 3.33 1.59 5.94
C LEU A 263 2.74 0.18 6.00
N LYS A 264 2.77 -0.48 7.17
CA LYS A 264 2.10 -1.76 7.39
C LYS A 264 0.60 -1.68 7.06
N LEU A 265 -0.09 -0.62 7.50
CA LEU A 265 -1.53 -0.45 7.23
C LEU A 265 -1.81 -0.37 5.72
N LEU A 266 -1.00 0.40 4.98
CA LEU A 266 -1.10 0.50 3.52
C LEU A 266 -0.83 -0.85 2.84
N ILE A 267 0.20 -1.57 3.29
CA ILE A 267 0.54 -2.91 2.77
C ILE A 267 -0.64 -3.87 2.97
N GLU A 268 -1.19 -3.96 4.18
CA GLU A 268 -2.32 -4.84 4.47
C GLU A 268 -3.56 -4.49 3.65
N TRP A 269 -3.84 -3.20 3.47
CA TRP A 269 -4.94 -2.73 2.65
C TRP A 269 -4.77 -3.09 1.17
N LEU A 270 -3.57 -2.92 0.61
CA LEU A 270 -3.30 -3.29 -0.78
C LEU A 270 -3.33 -4.80 -0.97
N ASP A 271 -2.77 -5.59 -0.04
CA ASP A 271 -2.74 -7.06 -0.10
C ASP A 271 -4.13 -7.70 -0.04
N ILE A 272 -5.10 -7.03 0.59
CA ILE A 272 -6.50 -7.49 0.57
C ILE A 272 -7.30 -6.93 -0.61
N GLY A 273 -6.72 -6.09 -1.45
CA GLY A 273 -7.29 -5.65 -2.73
C GLY A 273 -7.52 -4.15 -2.89
N GLY A 274 -7.06 -3.30 -1.96
CA GLY A 274 -7.12 -1.84 -2.10
C GLY A 274 -8.54 -1.27 -2.18
N GLN A 275 -9.52 -1.89 -1.50
CA GLN A 275 -10.93 -1.51 -1.65
C GLN A 275 -11.24 -0.16 -1.00
N TYR A 276 -12.19 0.55 -1.60
CA TYR A 276 -12.80 1.73 -0.99
C TYR A 276 -13.51 1.37 0.33
N TYR A 277 -14.39 0.36 0.32
CA TYR A 277 -14.95 -0.25 1.53
C TYR A 277 -14.69 -1.77 1.56
N ASN A 278 -14.12 -2.28 2.66
CA ASN A 278 -13.88 -3.72 2.86
C ASN A 278 -14.83 -4.36 3.92
N ASP A 279 -16.05 -3.83 4.03
CA ASP A 279 -17.16 -4.42 4.79
C ASP A 279 -18.41 -4.36 3.90
N PRO A 280 -19.03 -5.52 3.58
CA PRO A 280 -20.24 -5.55 2.76
C PRO A 280 -21.43 -4.78 3.37
N PHE A 281 -21.38 -4.42 4.66
CA PHE A 281 -22.43 -3.67 5.34
C PHE A 281 -22.11 -2.17 5.52
N ALA A 282 -20.93 -1.71 5.11
CA ALA A 282 -20.51 -0.31 5.25
C ALA A 282 -20.80 0.55 4.01
N VAL A 283 -21.22 -0.05 2.90
CA VAL A 283 -21.62 0.69 1.70
C VAL A 283 -22.90 1.48 2.00
N PRO A 284 -22.97 2.80 1.69
CA PRO A 284 -24.20 3.57 1.80
C PRO A 284 -25.38 2.78 1.23
N GLN A 285 -26.46 2.69 1.99
CA GLN A 285 -27.71 2.08 1.50
C GLN A 285 -28.51 3.20 0.85
N ASP A 286 -28.87 3.01 -0.42
CA ASP A 286 -29.73 3.90 -1.21
C ASP A 286 -31.05 4.28 -0.49
#